data_AF-A0A2R6BNI8-F1
#
_entry.id   AF-A0A2R6BNI8-F1
#
_cell.length_a   1.000
_cell.length_b   1.000
_cell.length_c   1.000
_cell.angle_alpha   90.00
_cell.angle_beta   90.00
_cell.angle_gamma   90.00
#
_symmetry.space_group_name_H-M   'P 1'
#
loop_
_entity.id
_entity.type
_entity.pdbx_description
1 polymer ?
#
loop_
_entity_poly.entity_id
_entity_poly.type
_entity_poly.pdbx_seq_one_letter_code
_entity_poly.pdbx_strand_id
1 'polypeptide(L)'
;THLKPKAIRRIFRKRWAIETSYRMINQFLPKTTSKLYSLRKLYFYLAVLLYNIWVFMNYKREKVTVQYVKFLLMIEALISNVYVTIFR
;
A
#
# COMPACT_ATOMS: atom_id res chain seq x y z
N THR A 1 18.07 25.55 8.59
CA THR A 1 17.92 24.27 9.31
C THR A 1 19.29 23.64 9.53
N HIS A 2 19.81 23.58 10.77
CA HIS A 2 21.14 23.04 11.09
C HIS A 2 21.21 21.50 11.10
N LEU A 3 20.67 20.85 10.06
CA LEU A 3 20.73 19.39 9.94
C LEU A 3 22.03 18.97 9.25
N LYS A 4 22.82 18.11 9.91
CA LYS A 4 24.03 17.53 9.32
C LYS A 4 23.68 16.81 8.00
N PRO A 5 24.48 16.91 6.93
CA PRO A 5 24.19 16.27 5.63
C PRO A 5 23.90 14.76 5.72
N LYS A 6 24.56 14.06 6.64
CA LYS A 6 24.30 12.63 6.93
C LYS A 6 22.88 12.37 7.42
N ALA A 7 22.33 13.25 8.26
CA ALA A 7 20.97 13.13 8.77
C ALA A 7 19.94 13.32 7.65
N ILE A 8 20.18 14.31 6.76
CA ILE A 8 19.36 14.57 5.58
C ILE A 8 19.35 13.32 4.68
N ARG A 9 20.51 12.78 4.32
CA ARG A 9 20.63 11.55 3.51
C ARG A 9 19.83 10.38 4.11
N ARG A 10 19.85 10.20 5.43
CA ARG A 10 19.12 9.13 6.11
C ARG A 10 17.60 9.29 6.00
N ILE A 11 17.11 10.53 6.08
CA ILE A 11 15.67 10.84 5.94
C ILE A 11 15.22 10.60 4.50
N PHE A 12 15.98 11.09 3.52
CA PHE A 12 15.65 10.90 2.10
C PHE A 12 15.67 9.43 1.67
N ARG A 13 16.59 8.62 2.23
CA ARG A 13 16.61 7.17 1.96
C ARG A 13 15.32 6.46 2.36
N LYS A 14 14.63 6.90 3.42
CA LYS A 14 13.34 6.31 3.84
C LYS A 14 12.21 6.61 2.85
N ARG A 15 12.23 7.80 2.23
CA ARG A 15 11.23 8.20 1.22
C ARG A 15 11.31 7.34 -0.04
N TRP A 16 12.52 7.00 -0.45
CA TRP A 16 12.75 6.19 -1.65
C TRP A 16 12.07 4.83 -1.60
N ALA A 17 11.98 4.21 -0.42
CA ALA A 17 11.25 2.96 -0.25
C ALA A 17 9.74 3.13 -0.56
N ILE A 18 9.13 4.24 -0.12
CA ILE A 18 7.72 4.55 -0.35
C ILE A 18 7.47 4.77 -1.85
N GLU A 19 8.29 5.60 -2.50
CA GLU A 19 8.16 5.87 -3.95
C GLU A 19 8.31 4.59 -4.78
N THR A 20 9.26 3.73 -4.40
CA THR A 20 9.47 2.44 -5.07
C THR A 20 8.26 1.53 -4.88
N SER A 21 7.70 1.43 -3.66
CA SER A 21 6.48 0.66 -3.41
C SER A 21 5.29 1.17 -4.21
N TYR A 22 5.07 2.49 -4.28
CA TYR A 22 4.01 3.07 -5.12
C TYR A 22 4.22 2.77 -6.61
N ARG A 23 5.46 2.83 -7.10
CA ARG A 23 5.77 2.46 -8.49
C ARG A 23 5.41 1.00 -8.80
N MET A 24 5.67 0.08 -7.85
CA MET A 24 5.29 -1.33 -7.99
C MET A 24 3.79 -1.54 -7.91
N ILE A 25 3.10 -0.93 -6.93
CA ILE A 25 1.64 -1.01 -6.78
C ILE A 25 0.93 -0.53 -8.06
N ASN A 26 1.44 0.53 -8.69
CA ASN A 26 0.87 1.04 -9.93
C ASN A 26 0.99 0.06 -11.11
N GLN A 27 1.90 -0.91 -11.07
CA GLN A 27 1.95 -2.00 -12.07
C GLN A 27 0.81 -3.00 -11.88
N PHE A 28 0.33 -3.18 -10.65
CA PHE A 28 -0.81 -4.05 -10.32
C PHE A 28 -2.16 -3.34 -10.43
N LEU A 29 -2.17 -2.02 -10.64
CA LEU A 29 -3.39 -1.22 -10.71
C LEU A 29 -4.04 -1.38 -12.09
N PRO A 30 -5.25 -1.96 -12.18
CA PRO A 30 -5.95 -2.07 -13.45
C PRO A 30 -6.40 -0.69 -13.94
N LYS A 31 -6.28 -0.45 -15.25
CA LYS A 31 -6.80 0.76 -15.88
C LYS A 31 -8.32 0.62 -16.05
N THR A 32 -9.08 1.35 -15.24
CA THR A 32 -10.55 1.29 -15.24
C THR A 32 -11.13 2.53 -15.91
N THR A 33 -12.09 2.36 -16.80
CA THR A 33 -12.85 3.47 -17.43
C THR A 33 -14.11 3.86 -16.64
N SER A 34 -14.44 3.12 -15.58
CA SER A 34 -15.64 3.36 -14.78
C SER A 34 -15.56 4.70 -14.02
N LYS A 35 -16.65 5.47 -14.09
CA LYS A 35 -16.79 6.77 -13.40
C LYS A 35 -17.01 6.60 -11.90
N LEU A 36 -17.46 5.44 -11.44
CA LEU A 36 -17.80 5.18 -10.04
C LEU A 36 -16.55 5.26 -9.16
N TYR A 37 -16.56 6.19 -8.20
CA TYR A 37 -15.44 6.41 -7.28
C TYR A 37 -15.21 5.21 -6.36
N SER A 38 -16.27 4.54 -5.92
CA SER A 38 -16.19 3.33 -5.08
C SER A 38 -15.42 2.19 -5.77
N LEU A 39 -15.61 2.00 -7.08
CA LEU A 39 -14.89 0.98 -7.84
C LEU A 39 -13.40 1.31 -7.98
N ARG A 40 -13.05 2.58 -8.27
CA ARG A 40 -11.62 2.99 -8.33
C ARG A 40 -10.90 2.78 -7.00
N LYS A 41 -11.57 3.05 -5.87
CA LYS A 41 -11.02 2.75 -4.53
C LYS A 41 -10.83 1.25 -4.32
N LEU A 42 -11.80 0.42 -4.70
CA LEU A 42 -11.70 -1.03 -4.59
C LEU A 42 -10.49 -1.57 -5.36
N TYR A 43 -10.31 -1.14 -6.61
CA TYR A 43 -9.16 -1.54 -7.43
C TYR A 43 -7.83 -1.07 -6.86
N PHE A 44 -7.79 0.12 -6.25
CA PHE A 44 -6.59 0.58 -5.55
C PHE A 44 -6.24 -0.32 -4.36
N TYR A 45 -7.20 -0.65 -3.49
CA TYR A 45 -6.96 -1.57 -2.38
C TYR A 45 -6.56 -2.97 -2.85
N LEU A 46 -7.15 -3.45 -3.95
CA LEU A 46 -6.79 -4.72 -4.57
C LEU A 46 -5.35 -4.71 -5.09
N ALA A 47 -4.89 -3.63 -5.72
CA ALA A 47 -3.50 -3.49 -6.17
C ALA A 47 -2.51 -3.51 -5.00
N VAL A 48 -2.86 -2.86 -3.88
CA VAL A 48 -2.05 -2.88 -2.64
C VAL A 48 -2.02 -4.30 -2.04
N LEU A 49 -3.14 -5.03 -2.05
CA LEU A 49 -3.22 -6.43 -1.60
C LEU A 49 -2.26 -7.32 -2.38
N LEU A 50 -2.35 -7.26 -3.71
CA LEU A 50 -1.54 -8.08 -4.61
C LEU A 50 -0.05 -7.79 -4.45
N TYR A 51 0.32 -6.52 -4.29
CA TYR A 51 1.70 -6.14 -4.00
C TYR A 51 2.20 -6.73 -2.67
N ASN A 52 1.39 -6.66 -1.60
CA ASN A 52 1.76 -7.22 -0.30
C ASN A 52 1.91 -8.74 -0.33
N ILE A 53 1.05 -9.46 -1.08
CA ILE A 53 1.16 -10.91 -1.31
C ILE A 53 2.44 -11.22 -2.10
N TRP A 54 2.74 -10.45 -3.15
CA TRP A 54 3.96 -10.64 -3.92
C TRP A 54 5.22 -10.42 -3.05
N VAL A 55 5.23 -9.39 -2.20
CA VAL A 55 6.32 -9.19 -1.22
C VAL A 55 6.40 -10.37 -0.25
N PHE A 56 5.27 -10.89 0.24
CA PHE A 56 5.23 -12.06 1.12
C PHE A 56 5.87 -13.29 0.46
N MET A 57 5.52 -13.57 -0.80
CA MET A 57 6.09 -14.70 -1.54
C MET A 57 7.60 -14.55 -1.78
N ASN A 58 8.07 -13.33 -2.04
CA ASN A 58 9.48 -13.10 -2.38
C ASN A 58 10.39 -12.89 -1.16
N TYR A 59 9.85 -12.48 -0.01
CA TYR A 59 10.67 -12.01 1.11
C TYR A 59 10.80 -13.07 2.22
N LYS A 60 11.86 -13.88 2.16
CA LYS A 60 12.17 -14.93 3.16
C LYS A 60 12.54 -14.43 4.57
N ARG A 61 12.62 -13.12 4.82
CA ARG A 61 13.28 -12.54 6.01
C ARG A 61 12.53 -11.37 6.69
N GLU A 62 11.25 -11.14 6.39
CA GLU A 62 10.48 -10.08 7.07
C GLU A 62 9.85 -10.68 8.32
N LYS A 63 9.74 -9.89 9.40
CA LYS A 63 9.05 -10.33 10.60
C LYS A 63 7.58 -10.52 10.25
N VAL A 64 7.21 -11.78 10.08
CA VAL A 64 5.86 -12.31 9.85
C VAL A 64 4.77 -11.48 10.55
N THR A 65 4.99 -11.09 11.81
CA THR A 65 4.10 -10.22 12.60
C THR A 65 3.76 -8.87 11.95
N VAL A 66 4.74 -8.16 11.40
CA VAL A 66 4.53 -6.83 10.78
C VAL A 66 3.68 -6.95 9.52
N GLN A 67 3.87 -8.05 8.79
CA GLN A 67 3.14 -8.32 7.56
C GLN A 67 1.69 -8.70 7.85
N TYR A 68 1.45 -9.51 8.89
CA TYR A 68 0.10 -9.81 9.38
C TYR A 68 -0.64 -8.56 9.85
N VAL A 69 0.01 -7.66 10.59
CA VAL A 69 -0.62 -6.39 11.03
C VAL A 69 -1.00 -5.51 9.83
N LYS A 70 -0.11 -5.40 8.82
CA LYS A 70 -0.43 -4.67 7.57
C LYS A 70 -1.60 -5.30 6.82
N PHE A 71 -1.67 -6.63 6.77
CA PHE A 71 -2.76 -7.35 6.13
C PHE A 71 -4.09 -7.13 6.85
N LEU A 72 -4.11 -7.28 8.18
CA LEU A 72 -5.29 -7.04 9.02
C LEU A 72 -5.83 -5.62 8.86
N LEU A 73 -4.97 -4.60 8.95
CA LEU A 73 -5.37 -3.20 8.74
C LEU A 73 -5.97 -2.96 7.35
N MET A 74 -5.48 -3.68 6.34
CA MET A 74 -5.98 -3.53 4.98
C MET A 74 -7.34 -4.20 4.78
N ILE A 75 -7.57 -5.35 5.43
CA ILE A 75 -8.88 -6.01 5.48
C ILE A 75 -9.90 -5.13 6.21
N GLU A 76 -9.55 -4.57 7.36
CA GLU A 76 -10.39 -3.61 8.10
C GLU A 76 -10.76 -2.39 7.24
N ALA A 77 -9.80 -1.82 6.52
CA ALA A 77 -10.03 -0.69 5.61
C ALA A 77 -10.95 -1.05 4.43
N LEU A 78 -10.85 -2.28 3.92
CA LEU A 78 -11.71 -2.78 2.85
C LEU A 78 -13.14 -2.96 3.35
N ILE A 79 -13.30 -3.61 4.51
CA ILE A 79 -14.57 -3.86 5.17
C ILE A 79 -15.28 -2.54 5.49
N SER A 80 -14.55 -1.59 6.08
CA SER A 80 -15.02 -0.22 6.31
C SER A 80 -15.51 0.46 5.04
N ASN A 81 -14.77 0.35 3.92
CA ASN A 81 -15.19 0.96 2.65
C ASN A 81 -16.46 0.33 2.08
N VAL A 82 -16.59 -0.99 2.21
CA VAL A 82 -17.76 -1.75 1.78
C VAL A 82 -18.98 -1.39 2.63
N TYR A 83 -18.83 -1.35 3.95
CA TYR A 83 -19.91 -0.90 4.85
C TYR A 83 -20.35 0.53 4.54
N VAL A 84 -19.42 1.47 4.38
CA VAL A 84 -19.74 2.85 4.02
C VAL A 84 -20.39 2.96 2.63
N THR A 85 -20.18 2.01 1.73
CA THR A 85 -20.82 2.00 0.41
C THR A 85 -22.21 1.35 0.42
N ILE A 86 -22.47 0.42 1.33
CA ILE A 86 -23.77 -0.28 1.47
C ILE A 86 -24.75 0.51 2.36
N PHE A 87 -24.25 1.15 3.43
CA PHE A 87 -25.06 1.91 4.40
C PHE A 87 -25.15 3.42 4.13
N ARG A 88 -24.65 3.88 2.98
CA ARG A 88 -24.82 5.25 2.50
C ARG A 88 -25.72 5.26 1.29
#